data_AF-A0A917B8M1-F1
#
_entry.id   AF-A0A917B8M1-F1
#
_cell.length_a   1.000
_cell.length_b   1.000
_cell.length_c   1.000
_cell.angle_alpha   90.00
_cell.angle_beta   90.00
_cell.angle_gamma   90.00
#
_symmetry.space_group_name_H-M   'P 1'
#
loop_
_entity.id
_entity.type
_entity.pdbx_description
1 polymer ?
#
loop_
_entity_poly.entity_id
_entity_poly.type
_entity_poly.pdbx_seq_one_letter_code
_entity_poly.pdbx_strand_id
1 'polypeptide(L)'
;MPSAYFVTAALIPGMVKHGSGSIINISSMSGKIGMPGGAAYGATKAALSSMTQSWAAELADAGIRVNAVAPGPVYTAVQDPSVTAAIGDSTALKRAAQPEEIADSIAFLASDRASYITGAILSVDGGRTAI
;
A
#
# COMPACT_ATOMS: atom_id res chain seq x y z
N MET A 1 12.00 6.38 3.65
CA MET A 1 12.36 4.97 3.91
C MET A 1 12.78 4.69 5.34
N PRO A 2 13.53 5.55 6.06
CA PRO A 2 13.85 5.29 7.47
C PRO A 2 12.59 5.06 8.33
N SER A 3 11.56 5.89 8.17
CA SER A 3 10.40 5.89 9.06
C SER A 3 9.56 4.60 9.05
N ALA A 4 9.12 4.11 7.89
CA ALA A 4 8.22 2.95 7.82
C ALA A 4 8.89 1.66 8.33
N TYR A 5 10.19 1.49 8.01
CA TYR A 5 10.95 0.34 8.51
C TYR A 5 11.05 0.37 10.04
N PHE A 6 11.54 1.48 10.61
CA PHE A 6 11.77 1.56 12.06
C PHE A 6 10.49 1.49 12.88
N VAL A 7 9.41 2.15 12.44
CA VAL A 7 8.13 2.09 13.15
C VAL A 7 7.59 0.66 13.16
N THR A 8 7.58 -0.01 12.01
CA THR A 8 7.05 -1.38 11.95
C THR A 8 7.95 -2.35 12.73
N ALA A 9 9.27 -2.25 12.58
CA ALA A 9 10.23 -3.07 13.32
C ALA A 9 10.06 -2.94 14.84
N ALA A 10 9.77 -1.75 15.34
CA ALA A 10 9.52 -1.53 16.77
C ALA A 10 8.22 -2.18 17.28
N LEU A 11 7.23 -2.39 16.41
CA LEU A 11 5.93 -2.98 16.76
C LEU A 11 5.91 -4.51 16.67
N ILE A 12 6.77 -5.10 15.83
CA ILE A 12 6.83 -6.55 15.58
C ILE A 12 6.96 -7.37 16.88
N PRO A 13 7.87 -7.05 17.84
CA PRO A 13 7.99 -7.85 19.06
C PRO A 13 6.68 -7.97 19.86
N GLY A 14 5.85 -6.92 19.86
CA GLY A 14 4.55 -6.93 20.51
C GLY A 14 3.56 -7.87 19.80
N MET A 15 3.52 -7.85 18.47
CA MET A 15 2.70 -8.76 17.67
C MET A 15 3.13 -10.21 17.82
N VAL A 16 4.44 -10.49 17.82
CA VAL A 16 4.99 -11.84 18.06
C VAL A 16 4.57 -12.36 19.43
N LYS A 17 4.68 -11.53 20.48
CA LYS A 17 4.20 -11.90 21.82
C LYS A 17 2.69 -12.19 21.86
N HIS A 18 1.91 -11.50 21.04
CA HIS A 18 0.47 -11.72 20.93
C HIS A 18 0.11 -12.96 20.09
N GLY A 19 1.05 -13.47 19.27
CA GLY A 19 0.84 -14.62 18.38
C GLY A 19 -0.03 -14.31 17.16
N SER A 20 -0.32 -13.03 16.90
CA SER A 20 -1.04 -12.60 15.71
C SER A 20 -0.76 -11.12 15.38
N GLY A 21 -0.93 -10.76 14.12
CA GLY A 21 -0.81 -9.37 13.68
C GLY A 21 -1.18 -9.16 12.22
N SER A 22 -1.48 -7.91 11.87
CA SER A 22 -1.68 -7.48 10.50
C SER A 22 -0.98 -6.15 10.27
N ILE A 23 -0.06 -6.11 9.30
CA ILE A 23 0.69 -4.92 8.90
C ILE A 23 0.28 -4.56 7.47
N ILE A 24 -0.19 -3.32 7.28
CA ILE A 24 -0.59 -2.81 5.96
C ILE A 24 0.28 -1.59 5.64
N ASN A 25 1.20 -1.76 4.69
CA ASN A 25 2.02 -0.68 4.18
C ASN A 25 1.26 0.11 3.11
N ILE A 26 1.41 1.44 3.13
CA ILE A 26 0.87 2.31 2.06
C ILE A 26 1.97 2.58 1.03
N SER A 27 1.96 1.83 -0.08
CA SER A 27 2.86 2.03 -1.21
C SER A 27 2.29 3.11 -2.17
N SER A 28 2.32 2.87 -3.48
CA SER A 28 1.76 3.73 -4.54
C SER A 28 1.85 3.00 -5.88
N MET A 29 0.96 3.33 -6.83
CA MET A 29 1.13 2.97 -8.24
C MET A 29 2.50 3.40 -8.80
N SER A 30 3.08 4.50 -8.31
CA SER A 30 4.41 4.98 -8.73
C SER A 30 5.55 4.06 -8.29
N GLY A 31 5.31 3.09 -7.41
CA GLY A 31 6.27 2.02 -7.11
C GLY A 31 6.27 0.88 -8.14
N LYS A 32 5.29 0.86 -9.05
CA LYS A 32 5.12 -0.16 -10.10
C LYS A 32 5.39 0.38 -11.51
N ILE A 33 5.08 1.65 -11.74
CA ILE A 33 5.27 2.32 -13.04
C ILE A 33 6.10 3.60 -12.91
N GLY A 34 6.83 3.93 -13.96
CA GLY A 34 7.60 5.17 -14.04
C GLY A 34 6.70 6.40 -14.20
N MET A 35 6.98 7.44 -13.44
CA MET A 35 6.32 8.75 -13.54
C MET A 35 7.40 9.83 -13.74
N PRO A 36 7.30 10.69 -14.78
CA PRO A 36 8.22 11.81 -14.94
C PRO A 36 8.31 12.66 -13.66
N GLY A 37 9.54 13.00 -13.25
CA GLY A 37 9.80 13.72 -11.98
C GLY A 37 9.63 12.89 -10.70
N GLY A 38 9.20 11.62 -10.80
CA GLY A 38 8.85 10.77 -9.66
C GLY A 38 9.95 9.80 -9.20
N ALA A 39 11.18 9.86 -9.73
CA ALA A 39 12.18 8.81 -9.53
C ALA A 39 12.44 8.47 -8.05
N ALA A 40 12.72 9.47 -7.21
CA ALA A 40 12.98 9.25 -5.79
C ALA A 40 11.74 8.72 -5.06
N TYR A 41 10.57 9.30 -5.32
CA TYR A 41 9.31 8.85 -4.72
C TYR A 41 8.98 7.41 -5.12
N GLY A 42 8.98 7.11 -6.42
CA GLY A 42 8.73 5.77 -6.96
C GLY A 42 9.68 4.73 -6.40
N ALA A 43 10.99 5.02 -6.34
CA ALA A 43 11.98 4.13 -5.72
C ALA A 43 11.65 3.82 -4.25
N THR A 44 11.25 4.83 -3.47
CA THR A 44 10.86 4.60 -2.06
C THR A 44 9.61 3.73 -1.94
N LYS A 45 8.65 3.84 -2.87
CA LYS A 45 7.41 3.07 -2.88
C LYS A 45 7.61 1.64 -3.40
N ALA A 46 8.52 1.44 -4.35
CA ALA A 46 8.95 0.12 -4.80
C ALA A 46 9.62 -0.65 -3.65
N ALA A 47 10.48 0.02 -2.89
CA ALA A 47 11.15 -0.60 -1.74
C ALA A 47 10.18 -1.00 -0.61
N LEU A 48 9.09 -0.25 -0.38
CA LEU A 48 8.02 -0.70 0.53
C LEU A 48 7.36 -2.01 0.06
N SER A 49 7.27 -2.22 -1.26
CA SER A 49 6.70 -3.45 -1.82
C SER A 49 7.64 -4.64 -1.58
N SER A 50 8.94 -4.46 -1.81
CA SER A 50 9.95 -5.47 -1.47
C SER A 50 9.96 -5.78 0.03
N MET A 51 9.94 -4.75 0.89
CA MET A 51 9.91 -4.90 2.35
C MET A 51 8.67 -5.68 2.81
N THR A 52 7.51 -5.42 2.20
CA THR A 52 6.25 -6.13 2.48
C THR A 52 6.39 -7.63 2.22
N GLN A 53 6.99 -8.00 1.09
CA GLN A 53 7.17 -9.41 0.72
C GLN A 53 8.20 -10.10 1.62
N SER A 54 9.31 -9.44 1.95
CA SER A 54 10.31 -9.96 2.89
C SER A 54 9.71 -10.23 4.26
N TRP A 55 9.02 -9.25 4.86
CA TRP A 55 8.40 -9.44 6.17
C TRP A 55 7.23 -10.40 6.17
N ALA A 56 6.50 -10.52 5.06
CA ALA A 56 5.48 -11.56 4.94
C ALA A 56 6.10 -12.96 5.08
N ALA A 57 7.28 -13.19 4.49
CA ALA A 57 8.00 -14.46 4.63
C ALA A 57 8.63 -14.64 6.02
N GLU A 58 9.24 -13.58 6.57
CA GLU A 58 9.94 -13.64 7.86
C GLU A 58 9.01 -13.79 9.07
N LEU A 59 7.78 -13.27 8.99
CA LEU A 59 6.86 -13.17 10.14
C LEU A 59 5.67 -14.14 10.07
N ALA A 60 5.56 -14.94 9.01
CA ALA A 60 4.45 -15.88 8.82
C ALA A 60 4.31 -16.86 9.99
N ASP A 61 5.42 -17.45 10.45
CA ASP A 61 5.43 -18.43 11.55
C ASP A 61 5.01 -17.81 12.89
N ALA A 62 5.06 -16.48 13.02
CA ALA A 62 4.58 -15.75 14.19
C ALA A 62 3.08 -15.38 14.10
N GLY A 63 2.36 -15.84 13.08
CA GLY A 63 0.95 -15.52 12.86
C GLY A 63 0.71 -14.09 12.37
N ILE A 64 1.74 -13.42 11.83
CA ILE A 64 1.66 -12.02 11.38
C ILE A 64 1.55 -11.99 9.85
N ARG A 65 0.53 -11.29 9.35
CA ARG A 65 0.35 -11.03 7.92
C ARG A 65 0.89 -9.66 7.55
N VAL A 66 1.58 -9.55 6.44
CA VAL A 66 2.14 -8.27 5.96
C VAL A 66 1.72 -8.06 4.52
N ASN A 67 0.99 -6.98 4.25
CA ASN A 67 0.51 -6.63 2.91
C ASN A 67 0.76 -5.15 2.62
N ALA A 68 0.58 -4.75 1.37
CA ALA A 68 0.60 -3.35 0.97
C ALA A 68 -0.61 -3.00 0.11
N VAL A 69 -1.07 -1.76 0.27
CA VAL A 69 -2.00 -1.11 -0.65
C VAL A 69 -1.21 -0.13 -1.49
N ALA A 70 -1.40 -0.17 -2.81
CA ALA A 70 -0.78 0.71 -3.80
C ALA A 70 -1.86 1.61 -4.43
N PRO A 71 -2.15 2.79 -3.84
CA PRO A 71 -3.16 3.68 -4.37
C PRO A 71 -2.74 4.32 -5.70
N GLY A 72 -3.72 4.61 -6.53
CA GLY A 72 -3.62 5.52 -7.66
C GLY A 72 -3.93 6.97 -7.27
N PRO A 73 -4.53 7.79 -8.16
CA PRO A 73 -4.99 9.13 -7.80
C PRO A 73 -6.16 9.07 -6.82
N VAL A 74 -6.05 9.84 -5.73
CA VAL A 74 -7.05 9.89 -4.64
C VAL A 74 -7.28 11.34 -4.24
N TYR A 75 -8.53 11.75 -4.06
CA TYR A 75 -8.84 13.07 -3.53
C TYR A 75 -8.38 13.17 -2.07
N THR A 76 -7.41 14.03 -1.77
CA THR A 76 -6.93 14.29 -0.42
C THR A 76 -6.75 15.80 -0.23
N ALA A 77 -6.67 16.26 1.02
CA ALA A 77 -6.49 17.68 1.33
C ALA A 77 -5.11 18.26 0.91
N VAL A 78 -4.17 17.41 0.48
CA VAL A 78 -2.78 17.79 0.20
C VAL A 78 -2.60 18.26 -1.25
N GLN A 79 -3.33 17.66 -2.18
CA GLN A 79 -3.18 17.90 -3.62
C GLN A 79 -4.34 18.75 -4.13
N ASP A 80 -4.05 19.66 -5.05
CA ASP A 80 -5.09 20.35 -5.82
C ASP A 80 -6.04 19.32 -6.47
N PRO A 81 -7.37 19.40 -6.20
CA PRO A 81 -8.34 18.47 -6.75
C PRO A 81 -8.34 18.41 -8.29
N SER A 82 -8.00 19.49 -8.98
CA SER A 82 -7.92 19.52 -10.45
C SER A 82 -6.78 18.64 -10.98
N VAL A 83 -5.62 18.66 -10.31
CA VAL A 83 -4.48 17.80 -10.66
C VAL A 83 -4.83 16.33 -10.41
N THR A 84 -5.47 16.05 -9.26
CA THR A 84 -5.93 14.71 -8.93
C THR A 84 -6.93 14.19 -9.97
N ALA A 85 -7.88 15.01 -10.39
CA ALA A 85 -8.86 14.66 -11.43
C ALA A 85 -8.17 14.35 -12.76
N ALA A 86 -7.24 15.19 -13.20
CA ALA A 86 -6.50 14.99 -14.45
C ALA A 86 -5.68 13.69 -14.45
N ILE A 87 -5.07 13.30 -13.32
CA ILE A 87 -4.41 12.00 -13.20
C ILE A 87 -5.46 10.87 -13.22
N GLY A 88 -6.62 11.09 -12.59
CA GLY A 88 -7.79 10.20 -12.60
C GLY A 88 -8.26 9.82 -14.01
N ASP A 89 -8.24 10.75 -14.96
CA ASP A 89 -8.64 10.52 -16.35
C ASP A 89 -7.74 9.51 -17.09
N SER A 90 -6.50 9.33 -16.60
CA SER A 90 -5.58 8.33 -17.13
C SER A 90 -5.85 6.92 -16.62
N THR A 91 -6.69 6.74 -15.60
CA THR A 91 -7.08 5.41 -15.07
C THR A 91 -8.02 4.69 -16.05
N ALA A 92 -8.24 3.39 -15.85
CA ALA A 92 -9.23 2.64 -16.62
C ALA A 92 -10.66 3.06 -16.26
N LEU A 93 -10.90 3.42 -14.99
CA LEU A 93 -12.20 3.90 -14.50
C LEU A 93 -12.47 5.39 -14.77
N LYS A 94 -11.53 6.12 -15.38
CA LYS A 94 -11.67 7.54 -15.76
C LYS A 94 -12.07 8.48 -14.62
N ARG A 95 -11.56 8.19 -13.42
CA ARG A 95 -11.72 9.06 -12.24
C ARG A 95 -10.64 8.79 -11.20
N ALA A 96 -10.44 9.75 -10.31
CA ALA A 96 -9.73 9.52 -9.06
C ALA A 96 -10.64 8.81 -8.04
N ALA A 97 -10.02 8.14 -7.07
CA ALA A 97 -10.70 7.50 -5.97
C ALA A 97 -11.06 8.51 -4.87
N GLN A 98 -12.13 8.21 -4.13
CA GLN A 98 -12.37 8.83 -2.83
C GLN A 98 -11.52 8.14 -1.75
N PRO A 99 -11.14 8.83 -0.65
CA PRO A 99 -10.38 8.24 0.45
C PRO A 99 -10.97 6.94 1.00
N GLU A 100 -12.31 6.86 1.06
CA GLU A 100 -13.06 5.73 1.61
C GLU A 100 -12.79 4.45 0.80
N GLU A 101 -12.63 4.55 -0.53
CA GLU A 101 -12.32 3.40 -1.39
C GLU A 101 -10.94 2.79 -1.06
N ILE A 102 -9.99 3.63 -0.63
CA ILE A 102 -8.68 3.17 -0.15
C ILE A 102 -8.80 2.61 1.27
N ALA A 103 -9.54 3.29 2.14
CA ALA A 103 -9.75 2.87 3.53
C ALA A 103 -10.43 1.49 3.61
N ASP A 104 -11.44 1.23 2.78
CA ASP A 104 -12.15 -0.06 2.73
C ASP A 104 -11.20 -1.20 2.34
N SER A 105 -10.28 -0.95 1.41
CA SER A 105 -9.26 -1.92 1.01
C SER A 105 -8.28 -2.22 2.15
N ILE A 106 -7.88 -1.21 2.91
CA ILE A 106 -7.01 -1.36 4.10
C ILE A 106 -7.76 -2.14 5.19
N ALA A 107 -9.01 -1.76 5.49
CA ALA A 107 -9.84 -2.40 6.50
C ALA A 107 -10.09 -3.88 6.16
N PHE A 108 -10.31 -4.21 4.89
CA PHE A 108 -10.40 -5.59 4.44
C PHE A 108 -9.11 -6.38 4.76
N LEU A 109 -7.94 -5.86 4.36
CA LEU A 109 -6.65 -6.54 4.60
C LEU A 109 -6.32 -6.68 6.09
N ALA A 110 -6.73 -5.72 6.91
CA ALA A 110 -6.58 -5.76 8.37
C ALA A 110 -7.51 -6.78 9.04
N SER A 111 -8.68 -7.06 8.45
CA SER A 111 -9.68 -7.97 9.02
C SER A 111 -9.32 -9.46 8.86
N ASP A 112 -10.01 -10.30 9.63
CA ASP A 112 -9.91 -11.77 9.53
C ASP A 112 -10.39 -12.34 8.19
N ARG A 113 -11.14 -11.55 7.40
CA ARG A 113 -11.55 -11.93 6.05
C ARG A 113 -10.37 -12.08 5.09
N ALA A 114 -9.22 -11.49 5.43
CA ALA A 114 -7.97 -11.59 4.70
C ALA A 114 -6.97 -12.56 5.36
N SER A 115 -7.45 -13.52 6.17
CA SER A 115 -6.62 -14.45 6.95
C SER A 115 -5.62 -15.27 6.13
N TYR A 116 -5.88 -15.47 4.84
CA TYR A 116 -4.97 -16.19 3.92
C TYR A 116 -4.22 -15.28 2.94
N ILE A 117 -4.21 -13.96 3.18
CA ILE A 117 -3.55 -12.98 2.33
C ILE A 117 -2.36 -12.40 3.09
N THR A 118 -1.15 -12.70 2.62
CA THR A 118 0.12 -12.12 3.08
C THR A 118 1.08 -11.97 1.88
N GLY A 119 1.95 -10.96 1.92
CA GLY A 119 2.90 -10.61 0.84
C GLY A 119 2.26 -9.90 -0.36
N ALA A 120 0.96 -9.62 -0.33
CA ALA A 120 0.25 -9.03 -1.45
C ALA A 120 0.51 -7.52 -1.59
N ILE A 121 0.67 -7.05 -2.83
CA ILE A 121 0.75 -5.62 -3.18
C ILE A 121 -0.51 -5.23 -3.97
N LEU A 122 -1.59 -4.95 -3.25
CA LEU A 122 -2.91 -4.69 -3.81
C LEU A 122 -2.92 -3.33 -4.52
N SER A 123 -3.09 -3.32 -5.85
CA SER A 123 -3.37 -2.09 -6.59
C SER A 123 -4.79 -1.61 -6.30
N VAL A 124 -4.93 -0.38 -5.83
CA VAL A 124 -6.22 0.32 -5.66
C VAL A 124 -6.12 1.64 -6.42
N ASP A 125 -6.02 1.52 -7.74
CA ASP A 125 -5.55 2.60 -8.63
C ASP A 125 -6.46 2.86 -9.83
N GLY A 126 -7.72 2.40 -9.75
CA GLY A 126 -8.67 2.53 -10.86
C GLY A 126 -8.22 1.80 -12.14
N GLY A 127 -7.33 0.81 -12.02
CA GLY A 127 -6.77 0.07 -13.15
C GLY A 127 -5.60 0.76 -13.83
N ARG A 128 -5.01 1.80 -13.24
CA ARG A 128 -3.95 2.59 -13.89
C ARG A 128 -2.73 1.77 -14.27
N THR A 129 -2.30 0.84 -13.43
CA THR A 129 -1.14 -0.02 -13.73
C THR A 129 -1.46 -1.20 -14.63
N ALA A 130 -2.74 -1.39 -14.99
CA ALA A 130 -3.17 -2.48 -15.86
C ALA A 130 -3.22 -2.09 -17.36
N ILE A 131 -3.05 -0.80 -17.68
CA ILE A 131 -3.14 -0.24 -19.04
C ILE A 131 -2.02 0.76 -19.36
#